data_AF-A0A380ZEJ8-F1
#
_entry.id   AF-A0A380ZEJ8-F1
#
_cell.length_a   1.000
_cell.length_b   1.000
_cell.length_c   1.000
_cell.angle_alpha   90.00
_cell.angle_beta   90.00
_cell.angle_gamma   90.00
#
_symmetry.space_group_name_H-M   'P 1'
#
loop_
_entity.id
_entity.type
_entity.pdbx_description
1 polymer ?
#
loop_
_entity_poly.entity_id
_entity_poly.type
_entity_poly.pdbx_seq_one_letter_code
_entity_poly.pdbx_strand_id
1 'polypeptide(L)'
;MLQKGYVYVPYSSLESVIENNKESYYLALNQTQKTIYTKTPNWEPWILFFLRALQKQKCQLEMKIESEKNALLNLSELALNIIDYVRDHGRVTTRDMVRKIGAIPNTLKATFTSLVEKGLLIRNGGG
;
A
#
# COMPACT_ATOMS: atom_id res chain seq x y z
N MET A 1 -7.84 -13.93 7.59
CA MET A 1 -6.71 -14.50 6.82
C MET A 1 -5.91 -13.36 6.20
N LEU A 2 -4.74 -13.05 6.76
CA LEU A 2 -3.57 -12.40 6.13
C LEU A 2 -2.49 -12.23 7.22
N GLN A 3 -1.91 -13.34 7.67
CA GLN A 3 -0.79 -13.39 8.62
C GLN A 3 0.56 -13.60 7.90
N LYS A 4 0.72 -13.09 6.67
CA LYS A 4 2.00 -13.19 5.96
C LYS A 4 2.53 -11.81 5.56
N GLY A 5 3.29 -11.21 6.47
CA GLY A 5 4.62 -10.67 6.17
C GLY A 5 4.78 -9.52 5.17
N TYR A 6 3.71 -8.80 4.79
CA TYR A 6 3.85 -7.53 4.07
C TYR A 6 3.42 -6.39 4.99
N VAL A 7 4.38 -5.53 5.34
CA VAL A 7 4.26 -4.44 6.33
C VAL A 7 3.32 -3.31 5.88
N TYR A 8 2.69 -3.34 4.71
CA TYR A 8 2.17 -2.11 4.10
C TYR A 8 0.73 -2.13 3.53
N VAL A 9 -0.20 -2.89 4.11
CA VAL A 9 -1.59 -2.87 3.58
C VAL A 9 -2.66 -2.81 4.68
N PRO A 10 -2.93 -1.64 5.31
CA PRO A 10 -4.16 -1.45 6.06
C PRO A 10 -5.31 -0.79 5.27
N TYR A 11 -5.17 -0.46 3.97
CA TYR A 11 -6.18 0.35 3.26
C TYR A 11 -6.80 -0.25 1.99
N SER A 12 -6.63 -1.54 1.70
CA SER A 12 -7.36 -2.21 0.61
C SER A 12 -8.09 -3.45 1.11
N SER A 13 -8.75 -3.35 2.27
CA SER A 13 -9.64 -4.43 2.69
C SER A 13 -10.79 -4.55 1.69
N LEU A 14 -11.27 -5.78 1.51
CA LEU A 14 -12.43 -6.05 0.66
C LEU A 14 -13.64 -5.21 1.12
N GLU A 15 -13.71 -4.83 2.40
CA GLU A 15 -14.75 -3.93 2.93
C GLU A 15 -14.76 -2.58 2.24
N SER A 16 -13.61 -1.97 1.90
CA SER A 16 -13.60 -0.69 1.18
C SER A 16 -14.18 -0.82 -0.23
N VAL A 17 -13.94 -1.96 -0.90
CA VAL A 17 -14.51 -2.24 -2.22
C VAL A 17 -16.02 -2.48 -2.14
N ILE A 18 -16.47 -3.16 -1.08
CA ILE A 18 -17.89 -3.40 -0.80
C ILE A 18 -18.58 -2.08 -0.40
N GLU A 19 -17.95 -1.25 0.43
CA GLU A 19 -18.43 0.07 0.86
C GLU A 19 -18.67 0.99 -0.33
N ASN A 20 -17.68 1.05 -1.24
CA ASN A 20 -17.77 1.79 -2.49
C ASN A 20 -18.83 1.24 -3.47
N ASN A 21 -19.38 0.04 -3.21
CA ASN A 21 -20.37 -0.59 -4.09
C ASN A 21 -21.52 -1.23 -3.30
N LYS A 22 -21.96 -0.52 -2.24
CA LYS A 22 -22.99 -0.97 -1.29
C LYS A 22 -24.29 -1.38 -1.98
N GLU A 23 -24.74 -0.61 -2.95
CA GLU A 23 -26.00 -0.89 -3.64
C GLU A 23 -25.95 -2.23 -4.40
N SER A 24 -24.88 -2.46 -5.18
CA SER A 24 -24.67 -3.72 -5.89
C SER A 24 -24.50 -4.91 -4.94
N TYR A 25 -23.84 -4.70 -3.80
CA TYR A 25 -23.71 -5.70 -2.73
C TYR A 25 -25.08 -6.13 -2.19
N TYR A 26 -25.91 -5.16 -1.78
CA TYR A 26 -27.22 -5.44 -1.22
C TYR A 26 -28.18 -6.04 -2.25
N LEU A 27 -28.10 -5.61 -3.51
CA LEU A 27 -28.89 -6.19 -4.60
C LEU A 27 -28.54 -7.66 -4.85
N ALA A 28 -27.26 -7.98 -4.97
CA ALA A 28 -26.80 -9.35 -5.19
C ALA A 28 -27.16 -10.26 -4.00
N LEU A 29 -26.95 -9.77 -2.78
CA LEU A 29 -27.29 -10.51 -1.56
C LEU A 29 -28.80 -10.78 -1.46
N ASN A 30 -29.63 -9.76 -1.69
CA ASN A 30 -31.09 -9.89 -1.62
C ASN A 30 -31.62 -10.85 -2.68
N GLN A 31 -31.10 -10.80 -3.91
CA GLN A 31 -31.48 -11.74 -4.97
C GLN A 31 -31.17 -13.20 -4.62
N THR A 32 -29.99 -13.46 -4.05
CA THR A 32 -29.61 -14.81 -3.63
C THR A 32 -30.39 -15.27 -2.39
N GLN A 33 -30.59 -14.41 -1.40
CA GLN A 33 -31.37 -14.72 -0.19
C GLN A 33 -32.83 -15.07 -0.48
N LYS A 34 -33.47 -14.45 -1.48
CA LYS A 34 -34.84 -14.77 -1.90
C LYS A 34 -35.03 -16.22 -2.36
N THR A 35 -33.97 -16.85 -2.83
CA THR A 35 -34.02 -18.21 -3.40
C THR A 35 -33.32 -19.24 -2.53
N ILE A 36 -32.72 -18.84 -1.40
CA ILE A 36 -31.83 -19.69 -0.61
C ILE A 36 -32.54 -20.91 0.00
N TYR A 37 -33.84 -20.79 0.27
CA TYR A 37 -34.68 -21.86 0.83
C TYR A 37 -35.54 -22.59 -0.22
N THR A 38 -35.31 -22.33 -1.52
CA THR A 38 -36.04 -23.04 -2.59
C THR A 38 -35.32 -24.33 -2.99
N LYS A 39 -36.00 -25.21 -3.74
CA LYS A 39 -35.40 -26.43 -4.29
C LYS A 39 -34.26 -26.16 -5.27
N THR A 40 -34.20 -24.94 -5.84
CA THR A 40 -33.18 -24.51 -6.81
C THR A 40 -32.72 -23.08 -6.48
N PRO A 41 -31.80 -22.92 -5.51
CA PRO A 41 -31.29 -21.61 -5.15
C PRO A 41 -30.47 -20.96 -6.27
N ASN A 42 -30.62 -19.64 -6.43
CA ASN A 42 -29.87 -18.85 -7.39
C ASN A 42 -28.68 -18.13 -6.71
N TRP A 43 -27.51 -18.75 -6.83
CA TRP A 43 -26.24 -18.20 -6.31
C TRP A 43 -25.52 -17.28 -7.30
N GLU A 44 -25.95 -17.25 -8.56
CA GLU A 44 -25.26 -16.51 -9.63
C GLU A 44 -25.09 -15.02 -9.31
N PRO A 45 -26.10 -14.28 -8.80
CA PRO A 45 -25.93 -12.85 -8.48
C PRO A 45 -24.83 -12.61 -7.45
N TRP A 46 -24.79 -13.42 -6.40
CA TRP A 46 -23.80 -13.30 -5.33
C TRP A 46 -22.39 -13.65 -5.80
N ILE A 47 -22.24 -14.76 -6.53
CA ILE A 47 -20.94 -15.20 -7.06
C ILE A 47 -20.39 -14.16 -8.04
N LEU A 48 -21.23 -13.64 -8.93
CA LEU A 48 -20.83 -12.63 -9.90
C LEU A 48 -20.39 -11.33 -9.22
N PHE A 49 -21.15 -10.87 -8.22
CA PHE A 49 -20.75 -9.70 -7.42
C PHE A 49 -19.41 -9.93 -6.73
N PHE A 50 -19.25 -11.08 -6.06
CA PHE A 50 -18.04 -11.40 -5.31
C PHE A 50 -16.79 -11.44 -6.19
N LEU A 51 -16.87 -12.09 -7.36
CA LEU A 51 -15.76 -12.15 -8.31
C LEU A 51 -15.39 -10.77 -8.87
N ARG A 52 -16.38 -9.91 -9.15
CA ARG A 52 -16.14 -8.51 -9.57
C ARG A 52 -15.48 -7.69 -8.47
N ALA A 53 -15.90 -7.87 -7.22
CA ALA A 53 -15.28 -7.20 -6.07
C ALA A 53 -13.82 -7.61 -5.90
N LEU A 54 -13.51 -8.91 -6.02
CA LEU A 54 -12.13 -9.40 -5.99
C LEU A 54 -11.28 -8.86 -7.14
N GLN A 55 -11.81 -8.83 -8.36
CA GLN A 55 -11.11 -8.26 -9.51
C GLN A 55 -10.79 -6.77 -9.30
N LYS A 56 -11.75 -6.00 -8.79
CA LYS A 56 -11.56 -4.58 -8.49
C LYS A 56 -10.51 -4.36 -7.41
N GLN A 57 -10.54 -5.17 -6.34
CA GLN A 57 -9.52 -5.15 -5.29
C GLN A 57 -8.13 -5.43 -5.86
N LYS A 58 -7.99 -6.47 -6.71
CA LYS A 58 -6.72 -6.80 -7.37
C LYS A 58 -6.21 -5.64 -8.21
N CYS A 59 -7.04 -5.07 -9.08
CA CYS A 59 -6.64 -3.98 -9.97
C CYS A 59 -6.20 -2.73 -9.17
N GLN A 60 -6.92 -2.37 -8.11
CA GLN A 60 -6.51 -1.27 -7.23
C GLN A 60 -5.19 -1.54 -6.52
N LEU A 61 -4.97 -2.78 -6.07
CA LEU A 61 -3.70 -3.18 -5.47
C LEU A 61 -2.56 -3.12 -6.49
N GLU A 62 -2.76 -3.59 -7.72
CA GLU A 62 -1.77 -3.52 -8.80
C GLU A 62 -1.39 -2.07 -9.13
N MET A 63 -2.37 -1.18 -9.29
CA MET A 63 -2.09 0.25 -9.51
C MET A 63 -1.33 0.88 -8.34
N LYS A 64 -1.69 0.53 -7.10
CA LYS A 64 -1.00 1.05 -5.92
C LYS A 64 0.44 0.57 -5.84
N ILE A 65 0.66 -0.73 -6.05
CA ILE A 65 2.01 -1.33 -6.12
C ILE A 65 2.82 -0.66 -7.23
N GLU A 66 2.23 -0.44 -8.40
CA GLU A 66 2.92 0.18 -9.52
C GLU A 66 3.27 1.66 -9.22
N SER A 67 2.36 2.40 -8.58
CA SER A 67 2.65 3.77 -8.14
C SER A 67 3.77 3.83 -7.10
N GLU A 68 3.81 2.88 -6.16
CA GLU A 68 4.86 2.77 -5.14
C GLU A 68 6.20 2.34 -5.75
N LYS A 69 6.19 1.39 -6.70
CA LYS A 69 7.38 1.01 -7.47
C LYS A 69 7.95 2.18 -8.25
N ASN A 70 7.12 2.93 -8.96
CA ASN A 70 7.57 4.12 -9.69
C ASN A 70 8.10 5.22 -8.76
N ALA A 71 7.52 5.37 -7.56
CA ALA A 71 8.05 6.27 -6.54
C ALA A 71 9.45 5.85 -6.04
N LEU A 72 9.69 4.54 -5.90
CA LEU A 72 10.98 3.96 -5.50
C LEU A 72 12.03 3.96 -6.63
N LEU A 73 11.63 3.70 -7.87
CA LEU A 73 12.52 3.69 -9.04
C LEU A 73 13.08 5.09 -9.38
N ASN A 74 12.39 6.15 -8.96
CA ASN A 74 12.85 7.54 -9.10
C ASN A 74 13.76 8.01 -7.95
N LEU A 75 14.22 7.11 -7.08
CA LEU A 75 15.16 7.44 -6.02
C LEU A 75 16.60 7.30 -6.52
N SER A 76 17.43 8.30 -6.22
CA SER A 76 18.87 8.19 -6.46
C SER A 76 19.47 7.06 -5.62
N GLU A 77 20.61 6.52 -6.04
CA GLU A 77 21.35 5.49 -5.30
C GLU A 77 21.64 5.91 -3.85
N LEU A 78 21.90 7.20 -3.62
CA LEU A 78 22.09 7.77 -2.30
C LEU A 78 20.81 7.71 -1.45
N ALA A 79 19.63 7.92 -2.04
CA ALA A 79 18.35 7.82 -1.34
C ALA A 79 18.03 6.35 -0.94
N LEU A 80 18.32 5.39 -1.81
CA LEU A 80 18.17 3.96 -1.49
C LEU A 80 19.07 3.55 -0.33
N ASN A 81 20.34 3.95 -0.38
CA ASN A 81 21.29 3.69 0.69
C ASN A 81 20.88 4.28 2.05
N ILE A 82 20.26 5.46 2.06
CA ILE A 82 19.70 6.07 3.27
C ILE A 82 18.56 5.21 3.83
N ILE A 83 17.63 4.78 2.97
CA ILE A 83 16.47 3.98 3.38
C ILE A 83 16.92 2.64 3.95
N ASP A 84 17.86 1.96 3.29
CA ASP A 84 18.40 0.69 3.77
C ASP A 84 19.14 0.87 5.10
N TYR A 85 19.90 1.95 5.28
CA TYR A 85 20.54 2.26 6.57
C TYR A 85 19.51 2.41 7.69
N VAL A 86 18.43 3.16 7.46
CA VAL A 86 17.35 3.35 8.44
C VAL A 86 16.63 2.05 8.75
N ARG A 87 16.43 1.18 7.75
CA ARG A 87 15.81 -0.14 7.96
C ARG A 87 16.63 -0.99 8.94
N ASP A 88 17.95 -0.96 8.82
CA ASP A 88 18.83 -1.78 9.66
C ASP A 88 19.07 -1.17 11.06
N HIS A 89 19.07 0.16 11.17
CA HIS A 89 19.52 0.87 12.39
C HIS A 89 18.41 1.68 13.09
N GLY A 90 17.21 1.73 12.51
CA GLY A 90 16.03 2.46 13.00
C GLY A 90 16.09 3.99 12.85
N ARG A 91 17.27 4.59 12.71
CA ARG A 91 17.47 6.03 12.50
C ARG A 91 18.70 6.32 11.65
N VAL A 92 18.74 7.50 11.05
CA VAL A 92 19.89 7.98 10.27
C VAL A 92 20.12 9.46 10.51
N THR A 93 21.38 9.86 10.59
CA THR A 93 21.79 11.27 10.58
C THR A 93 22.71 11.56 9.40
N THR A 94 22.88 12.84 9.07
CA THR A 94 23.85 13.25 8.04
C THR A 94 25.26 12.75 8.37
N ARG A 95 25.64 12.71 9.65
CA ARG A 95 26.96 12.21 10.08
C ARG A 95 27.15 10.73 9.78
N ASP A 96 26.10 9.93 9.92
CA ASP A 96 26.16 8.48 9.66
C ASP A 96 26.40 8.22 8.18
N MET A 97 25.71 8.94 7.30
CA MET A 97 25.86 8.79 5.85
C MET A 97 27.18 9.36 5.31
N VAL A 98 27.68 10.45 5.89
CA VAL A 98 29.03 10.96 5.60
C VAL A 98 30.09 9.92 5.97
N ARG A 99 29.95 9.26 7.13
CA ARG A 99 30.89 8.20 7.56
C ARG A 99 30.79 6.93 6.73
N LYS A 100 29.58 6.52 6.35
CA LYS A 100 29.33 5.24 5.65
C LYS A 100 29.66 5.32 4.16
N ILE A 101 29.36 6.44 3.49
CA ILE A 101 29.40 6.55 2.02
C ILE A 101 30.30 7.70 1.54
N GLY A 102 30.73 8.60 2.43
CA GLY A 102 31.53 9.77 2.02
C GLY A 102 30.75 10.80 1.21
N ALA A 103 29.42 10.78 1.30
CA ALA A 103 28.56 11.67 0.52
C ALA A 103 28.66 13.14 0.98
N ILE A 104 28.50 14.07 0.03
CA ILE A 104 28.58 15.51 0.29
C ILE A 104 27.42 15.95 1.21
N PRO A 105 27.69 16.68 2.32
CA PRO A 105 26.66 17.08 3.29
C PRO A 105 25.47 17.85 2.69
N ASN A 106 25.74 18.71 1.70
CA ASN A 106 24.69 19.50 1.03
C ASN A 106 23.75 18.60 0.21
N THR A 107 24.30 17.61 -0.50
CA THR A 107 23.53 16.62 -1.26
C THR A 107 22.70 15.75 -0.31
N LEU A 108 23.28 15.31 0.81
CA LEU A 108 22.56 14.55 1.83
C LEU A 108 21.37 15.33 2.40
N LYS A 109 21.53 16.63 2.71
CA LYS A 109 20.43 17.47 3.18
C LYS A 109 19.30 17.53 2.16
N ALA A 110 19.61 17.80 0.89
CA ALA A 110 18.61 17.84 -0.18
C ALA A 110 17.87 16.50 -0.32
N THR A 111 18.60 15.37 -0.24
CA THR A 111 18.00 14.04 -0.32
C THR A 111 17.16 13.70 0.92
N PHE A 112 17.59 14.05 2.13
CA PHE A 112 16.78 13.89 3.33
C PHE A 112 15.48 14.69 3.24
N THR A 113 15.54 15.95 2.79
CA THR A 113 14.34 16.76 2.58
C THR A 113 13.41 16.10 1.57
N SER A 114 13.92 15.66 0.42
CA SER A 114 13.12 14.96 -0.59
C SER A 114 12.50 13.66 -0.07
N LEU A 115 13.23 12.89 0.74
CA LEU A 115 12.71 11.65 1.36
C LEU A 115 11.62 11.94 2.41
N VAL A 116 11.73 13.05 3.15
CA VAL A 116 10.71 13.49 4.10
C VAL A 116 9.47 14.01 3.36
N GLU A 117 9.64 14.81 2.30
CA GLU A 117 8.55 15.29 1.45
C GLU A 117 7.78 14.15 0.78
N LYS A 118 8.50 13.11 0.35
CA LYS A 118 7.90 11.87 -0.19
C LYS A 118 7.27 10.97 0.90
N GLY A 119 7.38 11.33 2.18
CA GLY A 119 6.84 10.56 3.30
C GLY A 119 7.58 9.25 3.60
N LEU A 120 8.77 9.05 3.01
CA LEU A 120 9.59 7.84 3.20
C LEU A 120 10.43 7.90 4.48
N LEU A 121 10.67 9.09 5.01
CA LEU A 121 11.31 9.32 6.31
C LEU A 121 10.50 10.30 7.14
N ILE A 122 10.54 10.14 8.47
CA ILE A 122 9.97 11.09 9.41
C ILE A 122 11.13 11.82 10.10
N ARG A 123 11.11 13.15 10.05
CA ARG A 123 12.10 13.97 10.74
C ARG A 123 11.81 13.97 12.24
N ASN A 124 12.66 13.29 13.01
CA ASN A 124 12.65 13.35 14.47
C ASN A 124 13.73 14.30 14.96
N GLY A 125 13.31 15.49 15.41
CA GLY A 125 14.18 16.54 15.96
C GLY A 125 14.45 17.70 15.00
N GLY A 126 14.20 18.91 15.50
CA GLY A 126 14.56 20.18 14.87
C GLY A 126 15.62 20.88 15.71
N GLY A 127 16.88 20.69 15.34
CA GLY A 127 18.05 21.39 15.87
C GLY A 127 19.09 21.51 14.78
#